data_AF-A0A937WN50-F1
#
_entry.id   AF-A0A937WN50-F1
#
_cell.length_a   1.000
_cell.length_b   1.000
_cell.length_c   1.000
_cell.angle_alpha   90.00
_cell.angle_beta   90.00
_cell.angle_gamma   90.00
#
_symmetry.space_group_name_H-M   'P 1'
#
loop_
_entity.id
_entity.type
_entity.pdbx_description
1 polymer ?
#
loop_
_entity_poly.entity_id
_entity_poly.type
_entity_poly.pdbx_seq_one_letter_code
_entity_poly.pdbx_strand_id
1 'polypeptide(L)' 'MKSIEIEAPSREEAIKTALKILGVDRKEVIVKILREEKRGLFGKRGAKPAKVRVIIKGNTKPTIRQ' A
#
# COMPACT_ATOMS: atom_id res chain seq x y z
N MET A 1 11.61 -12.83 -3.24
CA MET A 1 10.92 -11.52 -3.44
C MET A 1 10.12 -11.21 -2.19
N LYS A 2 10.34 -10.05 -1.54
CA LYS A 2 9.50 -9.62 -0.42
C LYS A 2 8.26 -8.90 -0.96
N SER A 3 7.08 -9.35 -0.58
CA SER A 3 5.82 -8.65 -0.84
C SER A 3 4.96 -8.63 0.40
N ILE A 4 4.30 -7.50 0.67
CA ILE A 4 3.34 -7.35 1.77
C ILE A 4 1.97 -7.00 1.21
N GLU A 5 0.93 -7.44 1.90
CA GLU A 5 -0.45 -7.12 1.59
C GLU A 5 -1.00 -6.26 2.73
N ILE A 6 -1.57 -5.11 2.38
CA ILE A 6 -2.17 -4.19 3.33
C ILE A 6 -3.60 -3.88 2.90
N GLU A 7 -4.46 -3.88 3.91
CA GLU A 7 -5.84 -3.43 3.81
C GLU A 7 -5.97 -2.11 4.54
N ALA A 8 -6.49 -1.09 3.86
CA ALA A 8 -6.73 0.22 4.45
C ALA A 8 -8.02 0.81 3.89
N PRO A 9 -8.60 1.84 4.53
CA PRO A 9 -9.86 2.44 4.05
C PRO A 9 -9.72 3.13 2.69
N SER A 10 -8.50 3.46 2.25
CA SER A 10 -8.21 3.97 0.91
C SER A 10 -6.90 3.42 0.32
N ARG A 11 -6.78 3.33 -1.01
CA ARG A 11 -5.58 2.86 -1.71
C ARG A 11 -4.38 3.71 -1.36
N GLU A 12 -4.56 5.02 -1.22
CA GLU A 12 -3.46 5.94 -0.92
C GLU A 12 -2.90 5.67 0.46
N GLU A 13 -3.78 5.41 1.42
CA GLU A 13 -3.44 5.12 2.80
C GLU A 13 -2.75 3.75 2.93
N ALA A 14 -3.26 2.77 2.19
CA ALA A 14 -2.68 1.43 2.13
C ALA A 14 -1.27 1.46 1.49
N ILE A 15 -1.08 2.21 0.40
CA ILE A 15 0.23 2.40 -0.23
C ILE A 15 1.19 3.11 0.72
N LYS A 16 0.76 4.21 1.35
CA LYS A 16 1.60 5.00 2.26
C LYS A 16 2.05 4.18 3.47
N THR A 17 1.15 3.39 4.04
CA THR A 17 1.44 2.48 5.15
C THR A 17 2.43 1.39 4.72
N ALA A 18 2.23 0.79 3.55
CA ALA A 18 3.14 -0.21 3.01
C ALA A 18 4.54 0.34 2.77
N LEU A 19 4.66 1.53 2.17
CA LEU A 19 5.95 2.19 1.94
C LEU A 19 6.65 2.51 3.26
N LYS A 20 5.91 2.98 4.28
CA LYS A 20 6.46 3.30 5.61
C LYS A 20 6.98 2.07 6.34
N ILE A 21 6.26 0.95 6.28
CA ILE A 21 6.67 -0.32 6.90
C ILE A 21 7.92 -0.87 6.20
N LEU A 22 7.98 -0.75 4.87
CA LEU A 22 9.11 -1.25 4.09
C LEU A 22 10.31 -0.31 4.11
N GLY A 23 10.13 0.98 4.41
CA GLY A 23 11.19 1.99 4.41
C GLY A 23 11.79 2.23 3.02
N VAL A 24 10.98 2.07 1.97
CA VAL A 24 11.40 2.18 0.57
C VAL A 24 10.51 3.15 -0.19
N ASP A 25 11.03 3.67 -1.30
CA ASP A 25 10.32 4.58 -2.18
C ASP A 25 9.32 3.88 -3.10
N ARG A 26 8.27 4.61 -3.49
CA ARG A 26 7.24 4.13 -4.43
C ARG A 26 7.81 3.72 -5.79
N LYS A 27 8.96 4.28 -6.17
CA LYS A 27 9.67 3.99 -7.43
C LYS A 27 10.26 2.57 -7.44
N GLU A 28 10.59 2.05 -6.26
CA GLU A 28 11.31 0.80 -6.11
C GLU A 28 10.40 -0.38 -5.71
N VAL A 29 9.11 -0.09 -5.57
CA VAL A 29 8.08 -1.10 -5.31
C VAL A 29 7.07 -1.18 -6.44
N ILE A 30 6.49 -2.37 -6.61
CA ILE A 30 5.37 -2.63 -7.49
C ILE A 30 4.13 -2.66 -6.62
N VAL A 31 3.23 -1.70 -6.84
CA VAL A 31 1.91 -1.67 -6.20
C VAL A 31 0.91 -2.37 -7.10
N LYS A 32 0.31 -3.45 -6.60
CA LYS A 32 -0.83 -4.14 -7.21
C LYS A 32 -2.08 -3.88 -6.38
N ILE A 33 -3.12 -3.31 -6.98
CA ILE A 33 -4.43 -3.17 -6.34
C ILE A 33 -5.17 -4.49 -6.52
N LEU A 34 -5.40 -5.22 -5.43
CA LEU A 34 -6.17 -6.47 -5.43
C LEU A 34 -7.66 -6.19 -5.27
N ARG A 35 -8.01 -5.13 -4.54
CA ARG A 35 -9.37 -4.65 -4.35
C ARG A 35 -9.37 -3.13 -4.31
N GLU A 36 -10.14 -2.51 -5.19
CA GLU A 36 -10.42 -1.07 -5.13
C GLU A 36 -11.33 -0.74 -3.94
N GLU A 37 -11.03 0.33 -3.17
CA GLU A 37 -12.00 0.81 -2.19
C GLU A 37 -13.28 1.20 -2.91
N LYS A 38 -14.42 0.76 -2.38
CA LYS A 38 -15.69 1.41 -2.70
C LYS A 38 -15.92 2.45 -1.63
N ARG A 39 -15.64 3.72 -1.96
CA ARG A 39 -16.19 4.85 -1.21
C ARG A 39 -17.71 4.73 -1.30
N GLY A 40 -18.33 4.26 -0.23
CA GLY A 40 -19.78 4.31 -0.09
C GLY A 40 -20.23 5.76 -0.29
N LEU A 41 -21.21 5.98 -1.14
CA LEU A 41 -21.51 7.30 -1.70
C LEU A 41 -22.04 8.31 -0.68
N PHE A 42 -22.41 7.91 0.54
CA PHE A 42 -22.99 8.83 1.53
C PHE A 42 -22.78 8.33 2.97
N GLY A 43 -21.67 8.70 3.60
CA GLY A 43 -21.54 8.83 5.07
C GLY A 43 -21.91 7.64 6.00
N LYS A 44 -22.23 6.44 5.51
CA LYS A 44 -22.77 5.34 6.33
C LYS A 44 -22.05 4.01 6.08
N ARG A 45 -21.59 3.41 7.19
CA ARG A 45 -21.44 1.97 7.50
C ARG A 45 -21.44 1.03 6.27
N GLY A 46 -20.38 1.09 5.48
CA GLY A 46 -20.23 0.24 4.29
C GLY A 46 -18.95 0.47 3.47
N ALA A 47 -17.96 1.19 4.01
CA ALA A 47 -16.68 1.37 3.34
C ALA A 47 -15.97 0.01 3.26
N LYS A 48 -15.86 -0.51 2.03
CA LYS A 48 -15.09 -1.73 1.80
C LYS A 48 -13.63 -1.32 1.70
N PRO A 49 -12.75 -1.79 2.61
CA PRO A 49 -11.35 -1.39 2.57
C PRO A 49 -10.70 -1.81 1.26
N ALA A 50 -9.80 -0.98 0.77
CA ALA A 50 -8.93 -1.30 -0.35
C ALA A 50 -7.88 -2.30 0.11
N LYS A 51 -7.60 -3.27 -0.77
CA LYS A 51 -6.52 -4.24 -0.58
C LYS A 51 -5.48 -4.01 -1.65
N VAL A 52 -4.25 -3.71 -1.24
CA VAL A 52 -3.09 -3.54 -2.12
C VAL A 52 -1.98 -4.47 -1.69
N ARG A 53 -1.29 -4.99 -2.70
CA ARG A 53 -0.09 -5.81 -2.57
C ARG A 53 1.10 -5.00 -3.07
N VAL A 54 2.07 -4.80 -2.19
CA VAL A 54 3.30 -4.07 -2.52
C VAL A 54 4.45 -5.05 -2.58
N ILE A 55 5.15 -5.08 -3.70
CA ILE A 55 6.25 -6.02 -3.98
C ILE A 55 7.53 -5.21 -4.14
N ILE A 56 8.57 -5.51 -3.37
CA ILE A 56 9.86 -4.82 -3.50
C ILE A 56 10.59 -5.36 -4.73
N LYS A 57 10.99 -4.48 -5.65
CA LYS A 57 11.95 -4.82 -6.71
C LYS A 57 13.30 -4.95 -6.02
N GLY A 58 13.88 -6.15 -6.05
CA GLY A 58 14.90 -6.63 -5.11
C GLY A 58 16.27 -5.96 -5.16
N ASN A 59 16.38 -4.63 -5.24
CA ASN A 59 17.67 -3.94 -5.21
C ASN A 59 17.71 -2.64 -4.39
N THR A 60 16.68 -2.37 -3.58
CA THR A 60 16.64 -1.16 -2.75
C THR A 60 17.39 -1.39 -1.45
N LYS A 61 18.59 -0.80 -1.33
CA LYS A 61 19.20 -0.61 -0.01
C LYS A 61 18.27 0.31 0.80
N PRO A 62 17.85 -0.05 2.02
CA PRO A 62 17.08 0.87 2.85
C PRO A 62 17.93 2.12 3.02
N THR A 63 17.47 3.24 2.44
CA THR A 63 18.16 4.53 2.58
C THR A 63 17.88 5.02 3.98
N ILE A 64 18.64 4.49 4.95
CA ILE A 64 18.73 5.03 6.29
C ILE A 64 19.51 6.34 6.12
N ARG A 65 18.81 7.47 6.06
CA ARG A 65 19.44 8.77 6.24
C ARG A 65 19.81 8.88 7.72
N GLN A 66 21.11 8.83 8.00
CA GLN A 66 21.72 9.18 9.29
C GLN A 66 21.38 10.63 9.68
#